data_AF-A0A8T3CK51-F1
#
_entry.id   AF-A0A8T3CK51-F1
#
_cell.length_a   1.000
_cell.length_b   1.000
_cell.length_c   1.000
_cell.angle_alpha   90.00
_cell.angle_beta   90.00
_cell.angle_gamma   90.00
#
_symmetry.space_group_name_H-M   'P 1'
#
loop_
_entity.id
_entity.type
_entity.pdbx_description
1 polymer ?
#
loop_
_entity_poly.entity_id
_entity_poly.type
_entity_poly.pdbx_seq_one_letter_code
_entity_poly.pdbx_strand_id
1 'polypeptide(L)'
;MYQDIEFDVENYTRKIGVSRLMYSSKVDLLAHRWRHPTVTIHGIEGAFSASGTKTVIPAKVIGKFSIRQVPNMDPAVVEKQVTDYLNTVFGKRKSPNRLKVTMVIGARPWLANTRHPIYKAGREAVKKECFGWSRHDPRRWHDPHRQDVRRRDAQEHHHATHWWF
;
A
#
# COMPACT_ATOMS: atom_id res chain seq x y z
N MET A 1 18.15 9.99 8.05
CA MET A 1 16.66 9.86 7.97
C MET A 1 16.21 8.41 7.94
N TYR A 2 16.71 7.56 7.02
CA TYR A 2 16.24 6.17 6.91
C TYR A 2 17.00 5.14 7.75
N GLN A 3 18.20 5.49 8.26
CA GLN A 3 19.05 4.57 9.00
C GLN A 3 18.42 4.15 10.33
N ASP A 4 17.85 5.12 11.06
CA ASP A 4 17.22 4.92 12.38
C ASP A 4 15.82 4.29 12.31
N ILE A 5 15.32 4.01 11.10
CA ILE A 5 14.02 3.37 10.89
C ILE A 5 14.20 1.87 11.01
N GLU A 6 13.47 1.28 11.96
CA GLU A 6 13.39 -0.16 12.15
C GLU A 6 12.61 -0.78 10.98
N PHE A 7 13.34 -1.46 10.09
CA PHE A 7 12.79 -2.16 8.95
C PHE A 7 13.72 -3.28 8.51
N ASP A 8 13.24 -4.52 8.61
CA ASP A 8 13.94 -5.73 8.18
C ASP A 8 13.55 -6.08 6.74
N VAL A 9 14.49 -5.91 5.81
CA VAL A 9 14.30 -6.14 4.38
C VAL A 9 14.12 -7.63 4.07
N GLU A 10 14.85 -8.52 4.75
CA GLU A 10 14.80 -9.96 4.50
C GLU A 10 13.48 -10.56 4.98
N ASN A 11 13.05 -10.18 6.18
CA ASN A 11 11.76 -10.57 6.72
C ASN A 11 10.62 -10.03 5.85
N TYR A 12 10.70 -8.77 5.41
CA TYR A 12 9.72 -8.20 4.49
C TYR A 12 9.62 -9.00 3.18
N THR A 13 10.76 -9.32 2.58
CA THR A 13 10.86 -10.11 1.33
C THR A 13 10.21 -11.49 1.48
N ARG A 14 10.51 -12.17 2.58
CA ARG A 14 9.95 -13.49 2.91
C ARG A 14 8.45 -13.44 3.11
N LYS A 15 7.94 -12.44 3.83
CA LYS A 15 6.50 -12.29 4.14
C LYS A 15 5.66 -12.08 2.89
N ILE A 16 6.16 -11.36 1.89
CA ILE A 16 5.44 -11.15 0.63
C ILE A 16 5.68 -12.26 -0.41
N GLY A 17 6.52 -13.25 -0.09
CA GLY A 17 6.73 -14.44 -0.91
C GLY A 17 7.48 -14.21 -2.22
N VAL A 18 8.37 -13.20 -2.28
CA VAL A 18 9.17 -12.94 -3.50
C VAL A 18 10.62 -13.35 -3.28
N SER A 19 11.29 -13.79 -4.35
CA SER A 19 12.71 -14.14 -4.30
C SER A 19 13.63 -12.93 -4.21
N ARG A 20 13.19 -11.78 -4.73
CA ARG A 20 13.98 -10.54 -4.73
C ARG A 20 13.09 -9.30 -4.85
N LEU A 21 13.45 -8.23 -4.13
CA LEU A 21 12.84 -6.91 -4.27
C LEU A 21 13.45 -6.14 -5.44
N MET A 22 12.74 -5.11 -5.91
CA MET A 22 13.26 -4.17 -6.92
C MET A 22 14.49 -3.39 -6.41
N TYR A 23 14.56 -3.15 -5.10
CA TYR A 23 15.65 -2.45 -4.44
C TYR A 23 16.18 -3.30 -3.27
N SER A 24 17.49 -3.50 -3.20
CA SER A 24 18.15 -4.31 -2.17
C SER A 24 18.50 -3.51 -0.92
N SER A 25 18.76 -2.20 -1.05
CA SER A 25 19.06 -1.30 0.06
C SER A 25 17.81 -0.91 0.83
N LYS A 26 17.87 -0.95 2.17
CA LYS A 26 16.80 -0.44 3.07
C LYS A 26 16.43 1.00 2.73
N VAL A 27 17.43 1.84 2.49
CA VAL A 27 17.26 3.27 2.21
C VAL A 27 16.50 3.47 0.91
N ASP A 28 16.93 2.78 -0.16
CA ASP A 28 16.32 2.94 -1.49
C ASP A 28 14.90 2.36 -1.50
N LEU A 29 14.69 1.22 -0.86
CA LEU A 29 13.38 0.61 -0.74
C LEU A 29 12.39 1.56 -0.05
N LEU A 30 12.75 2.12 1.11
CA LEU A 30 11.88 3.06 1.83
C LEU A 30 11.70 4.38 1.07
N ALA A 31 12.76 4.88 0.41
CA ALA A 31 12.67 6.07 -0.43
C ALA A 31 11.66 5.87 -1.57
N HIS A 32 11.72 4.74 -2.29
CA HIS A 32 10.79 4.46 -3.39
C HIS A 32 9.36 4.21 -2.92
N ARG A 33 9.18 3.73 -1.69
CA ARG A 33 7.85 3.55 -1.09
C ARG A 33 7.22 4.88 -0.66
N TRP A 34 8.01 5.86 -0.24
CA TRP A 34 7.48 7.07 0.41
C TRP A 34 7.61 8.36 -0.39
N ARG A 35 8.64 8.49 -1.24
CA ARG A 35 8.96 9.78 -1.89
C ARG A 35 9.28 9.72 -3.38
N HIS A 36 9.34 8.54 -4.00
CA HIS A 36 9.41 8.43 -5.46
C HIS A 36 8.06 7.98 -6.03
N PRO A 37 7.65 8.51 -7.20
CA PRO A 37 6.43 8.07 -7.83
C PRO A 37 6.58 6.63 -8.32
N THR A 38 5.49 5.87 -8.30
CA THR A 38 5.46 4.49 -8.80
C THR A 38 4.28 4.30 -9.74
N VAL A 39 4.46 3.40 -10.72
CA VAL A 39 3.40 2.99 -11.65
C VAL A 39 3.05 1.53 -11.37
N THR A 40 1.77 1.21 -11.36
CA THR A 40 1.28 -0.17 -11.22
C THR A 40 0.20 -0.46 -12.24
N ILE A 41 0.36 -1.54 -13.00
CA ILE A 41 -0.65 -2.05 -13.94
C ILE A 41 -1.52 -3.05 -13.18
N HIS A 42 -2.83 -2.80 -13.17
CA HIS A 42 -3.80 -3.61 -12.41
C HIS A 42 -4.42 -4.72 -13.25
N GLY A 43 -4.61 -4.47 -14.54
CA GLY A 43 -5.17 -5.47 -15.45
C GLY A 43 -5.82 -4.88 -16.70
N ILE A 44 -6.50 -5.76 -17.44
CA ILE A 44 -7.19 -5.45 -18.69
C ILE A 44 -8.63 -5.95 -18.57
N GLU A 45 -9.59 -5.04 -18.71
CA GLU A 45 -11.02 -5.34 -18.78
C GLU A 45 -11.46 -5.54 -20.24
N GLY A 46 -12.42 -6.44 -20.47
CA GLY A 46 -12.98 -6.73 -21.80
C GLY A 46 -12.26 -7.85 -22.55
N ALA A 47 -11.11 -8.30 -22.06
CA ALA A 47 -10.41 -9.48 -22.56
C ALA A 47 -10.92 -10.77 -21.88
N PHE A 48 -10.45 -11.93 -22.35
CA PHE A 48 -10.69 -13.20 -21.67
C PHE A 48 -9.75 -13.34 -20.45
N SER A 49 -10.31 -13.42 -19.25
CA SER A 49 -9.56 -13.49 -17.98
C SER A 49 -9.86 -14.74 -17.14
N ALA A 50 -10.71 -15.63 -17.64
CA ALA A 50 -11.04 -16.87 -16.97
C ALA A 50 -10.00 -17.96 -17.28
N SER A 51 -10.00 -19.04 -16.50
CA SER A 51 -9.18 -20.21 -16.79
C SER A 51 -9.61 -20.89 -18.09
N GLY A 52 -8.68 -21.61 -18.71
CA GLY A 52 -8.91 -22.33 -19.96
C GLY A 52 -8.54 -21.52 -21.20
N THR A 53 -9.17 -21.83 -22.33
CA THR A 53 -8.85 -21.23 -23.63
C THR A 53 -10.10 -20.68 -24.30
N LYS A 54 -9.94 -19.56 -25.00
CA LYS A 54 -10.99 -18.96 -25.80
C LYS A 54 -10.37 -18.33 -27.05
N THR A 55 -10.83 -18.75 -28.22
CA THR A 55 -10.39 -18.21 -29.53
C THR A 55 -11.17 -16.94 -29.87
N VAL A 56 -10.95 -15.88 -29.10
CA VAL A 56 -11.66 -14.60 -29.26
C VAL A 56 -10.70 -13.45 -29.54
N ILE A 57 -11.10 -12.56 -30.44
CA ILE A 57 -10.51 -11.23 -30.61
C ILE A 57 -11.46 -10.24 -29.94
N PRO A 58 -11.12 -9.68 -28.76
CA PRO A 58 -11.99 -8.71 -28.10
C PRO A 58 -12.16 -7.44 -28.94
N ALA A 59 -13.40 -7.02 -29.17
CA ALA A 59 -13.70 -5.81 -29.93
C ALA A 59 -13.27 -4.52 -29.20
N LYS A 60 -13.21 -4.56 -27.86
CA LYS A 60 -12.80 -3.45 -27.00
C LYS A 60 -12.15 -3.98 -25.74
N VAL A 61 -11.07 -3.32 -25.32
CA VAL A 61 -10.41 -3.57 -24.04
C VAL A 61 -10.13 -2.26 -23.31
N ILE A 62 -10.02 -2.32 -21.99
CA ILE A 62 -9.67 -1.19 -21.13
C ILE A 62 -8.52 -1.61 -20.22
N GLY A 63 -7.34 -1.01 -20.43
CA GLY A 63 -6.20 -1.17 -19.53
C GLY A 63 -6.37 -0.29 -18.30
N LYS A 64 -6.12 -0.85 -17.11
CA LYS A 64 -6.18 -0.14 -15.82
C LYS A 64 -4.80 -0.09 -15.19
N PHE A 65 -4.36 1.11 -14.83
CA PHE A 65 -3.12 1.33 -14.09
C PHE A 65 -3.28 2.54 -13.19
N SER A 66 -2.38 2.72 -12.23
CA SER A 66 -2.32 3.92 -11.41
C SER A 66 -0.88 4.42 -11.25
N ILE A 67 -0.77 5.70 -10.92
CA ILE A 67 0.47 6.36 -10.55
C ILE A 67 0.33 6.87 -9.12
N ARG A 68 1.19 6.41 -8.21
CA ARG A 68 1.30 6.99 -6.87
C ARG A 68 2.09 8.30 -6.99
N GLN A 69 1.43 9.41 -6.72
CA GLN A 69 2.04 10.73 -6.78
C GLN A 69 2.73 11.08 -5.46
N VAL A 70 3.78 11.89 -5.56
CA VAL A 70 4.61 12.35 -4.42
C VAL A 70 4.63 13.88 -4.39
N PRO A 71 5.05 14.52 -3.28
CA PRO A 71 5.01 15.97 -3.15
C PRO A 71 5.60 16.71 -4.36
N ASN A 72 5.00 17.85 -4.71
CA ASN A 72 5.31 18.66 -5.90
C ASN A 72 4.85 18.07 -7.25
N MET A 73 4.08 16.99 -7.25
CA MET A 73 3.33 16.54 -8.44
C MET A 73 1.90 17.09 -8.40
N ASP A 74 1.46 17.70 -9.51
CA ASP A 74 0.08 18.10 -9.70
C ASP A 74 -0.67 17.03 -10.51
N PRO A 75 -1.80 16.48 -10.01
CA PRO A 75 -2.58 15.48 -10.72
C PRO A 75 -3.01 15.87 -12.14
N ALA A 76 -3.33 17.15 -12.39
CA ALA A 76 -3.74 17.60 -13.73
C ALA A 76 -2.56 17.60 -14.71
N VAL A 77 -1.36 17.94 -14.23
CA VAL A 77 -0.14 17.87 -15.05
C VAL A 77 0.20 16.41 -15.36
N VAL A 78 0.09 15.53 -14.38
CA VAL A 78 0.33 14.09 -14.56
C VAL A 78 -0.68 13.50 -15.55
N GLU A 79 -1.97 13.81 -15.43
CA GLU A 79 -2.99 13.38 -16.39
C GLU A 79 -2.64 13.80 -17.82
N LYS A 80 -2.25 15.06 -18.01
CA LYS A 80 -1.84 15.58 -19.31
C LYS A 80 -0.63 14.83 -19.86
N GLN A 81 0.43 14.68 -19.06
CA GLN A 81 1.66 13.99 -19.46
C GLN A 81 1.40 12.54 -19.88
N VAL A 82 0.59 11.82 -19.10
CA VAL A 82 0.21 10.43 -19.39
C VAL A 82 -0.62 10.35 -20.67
N THR A 83 -1.59 11.24 -20.83
CA THR A 83 -2.47 11.28 -22.01
C THR A 83 -1.67 11.57 -23.28
N ASP A 84 -0.80 12.58 -23.25
CA ASP A 84 0.05 12.95 -24.38
C ASP A 84 1.02 11.82 -24.75
N TYR A 85 1.63 11.18 -23.75
CA TYR A 85 2.54 10.06 -23.96
C TYR A 85 1.83 8.86 -24.60
N LEU A 86 0.66 8.46 -24.07
CA LEU A 86 -0.09 7.32 -24.59
C LEU A 86 -0.60 7.57 -26.02
N ASN A 87 -1.08 8.78 -26.31
CA ASN A 87 -1.47 9.17 -27.67
C ASN A 87 -0.29 9.13 -28.64
N THR A 88 0.88 9.61 -28.20
CA THR A 88 2.11 9.56 -29.00
C THR A 88 2.52 8.12 -29.30
N VAL A 89 2.52 7.24 -28.30
CA VAL A 89 2.85 5.82 -28.46
C VAL A 89 1.82 5.12 -29.36
N PHE A 90 0.54 5.44 -29.22
CA PHE A 90 -0.53 4.88 -30.04
C PHE A 90 -0.42 5.31 -31.51
N GLY A 91 -0.15 6.58 -31.78
CA GLY A 91 0.03 7.11 -33.14
C GLY A 91 1.16 6.40 -33.90
N LYS A 92 2.27 6.05 -33.21
CA LYS A 92 3.38 5.28 -33.80
C LYS A 92 2.97 3.88 -34.27
N ARG A 93 1.90 3.30 -33.71
CA ARG A 93 1.42 1.96 -34.09
C ARG A 93 0.66 1.96 -35.41
N LYS A 94 0.27 3.13 -35.95
CA LYS A 94 -0.55 3.27 -37.18
C LYS A 94 -1.78 2.36 -37.19
N SER A 95 -2.39 2.15 -36.02
CA SER A 95 -3.57 1.31 -35.87
C SER A 95 -4.83 2.08 -36.29
N PRO A 96 -5.79 1.47 -36.99
CA PRO A 96 -7.08 2.11 -37.28
C PRO A 96 -8.01 2.16 -36.06
N ASN A 97 -7.63 1.55 -34.94
CA ASN A 97 -8.43 1.53 -33.72
C ASN A 97 -8.46 2.90 -33.03
N ARG A 98 -9.35 3.05 -32.04
CA ARG A 98 -9.49 4.30 -31.27
C ARG A 98 -8.91 4.13 -29.86
N LEU A 99 -8.09 5.07 -29.42
CA LEU A 99 -7.63 5.19 -28.04
C LEU A 99 -8.40 6.32 -27.34
N LYS A 100 -8.89 6.06 -26.13
CA LYS A 100 -9.39 7.09 -25.20
C LYS A 100 -8.70 6.87 -23.86
N VAL A 101 -8.10 7.93 -23.32
CA VAL A 101 -7.44 7.94 -22.00
C VAL A 101 -8.27 8.82 -21.07
N THR A 102 -8.49 8.37 -19.83
CA THR A 102 -9.24 9.10 -18.81
C THR A 102 -8.65 8.83 -17.43
N MET A 103 -8.45 9.88 -16.61
CA MET A 103 -8.14 9.71 -15.20
C MET A 103 -9.45 9.63 -14.39
N VAL A 104 -9.67 8.51 -13.69
CA VAL A 104 -10.89 8.32 -12.87
C VAL A 104 -10.76 9.00 -11.50
N ILE A 105 -9.57 8.95 -10.91
CA ILE A 105 -9.28 9.52 -9.58
C ILE A 105 -7.93 10.24 -9.65
N GLY A 106 -7.91 11.52 -9.28
CA GLY A 106 -6.70 12.32 -9.10
C GLY A 106 -6.66 12.90 -7.68
N ALA A 107 -5.73 12.42 -6.85
CA ALA A 107 -5.58 12.89 -5.48
C ALA A 107 -4.17 13.47 -5.27
N ARG A 108 -4.09 14.59 -4.56
CA ARG A 108 -2.81 15.19 -4.19
C ARG A 108 -2.18 14.41 -3.03
N PRO A 109 -0.83 14.28 -3.01
CA PRO A 109 -0.12 13.75 -1.87
C PRO A 109 -0.34 14.65 -0.64
N TRP A 110 -0.32 14.05 0.54
CA TRP A 110 -0.46 14.77 1.79
C TRP A 110 0.79 14.64 2.64
N LEU A 111 1.18 15.75 3.28
CA LEU A 111 2.27 15.82 4.24
C LEU A 111 1.79 16.55 5.49
N ALA A 112 2.13 16.02 6.65
CA ALA A 112 1.93 16.68 7.93
C ALA A 112 3.23 17.19 8.55
N ASN A 113 3.09 18.23 9.37
CA ASN A 113 4.15 18.65 10.26
C ASN A 113 4.21 17.73 11.49
N THR A 114 5.17 16.81 11.50
CA THR A 114 5.39 15.84 12.59
C THR A 114 5.86 16.46 13.90
N ARG A 115 6.19 17.76 13.91
CA ARG A 115 6.54 18.53 15.12
C ARG A 115 5.31 19.13 15.83
N HIS A 116 4.12 19.05 15.24
CA HIS A 116 2.90 19.57 15.86
C HIS A 116 2.55 18.80 17.16
N PRO A 117 2.01 19.45 18.22
CA PRO A 117 1.71 18.80 19.50
C PRO A 117 0.84 17.54 19.41
N ILE A 118 -0.04 17.45 18.41
CA ILE A 118 -0.87 16.26 18.17
C ILE A 118 -0.05 14.98 17.95
N TYR A 119 1.10 15.08 17.27
CA TYR A 119 2.00 13.95 17.04
C TYR A 119 2.78 13.57 18.31
N LYS A 120 3.06 14.54 19.18
CA LYS A 120 3.62 14.26 20.51
C LYS A 120 2.63 13.46 21.34
N ALA A 121 1.36 13.89 21.40
CA ALA A 121 0.31 13.18 22.13
C ALA A 121 0.15 11.73 21.62
N GLY A 122 0.09 11.54 20.30
CA GLY A 122 0.02 10.21 19.70
C GLY A 122 1.24 9.32 20.04
N ARG A 123 2.46 9.88 19.99
CA ARG A 123 3.67 9.14 20.37
C ARG A 123 3.67 8.71 21.83
N GLU A 124 3.23 9.59 22.74
CA GLU A 124 3.18 9.25 24.17
C GLU A 124 2.12 8.18 24.45
N ALA A 125 0.95 8.25 23.80
CA ALA A 125 -0.09 7.22 23.92
C ALA A 125 0.41 5.84 23.47
N VAL A 126 1.04 5.75 22.28
CA VAL A 126 1.59 4.50 21.74
C VAL A 126 2.65 3.90 22.68
N LYS A 127 3.54 4.73 23.24
CA LYS A 127 4.58 4.28 24.17
C LYS A 127 4.00 3.73 25.47
N LYS A 128 3.02 4.43 26.05
CA LYS A 128 2.45 4.12 27.38
C LYS A 128 1.46 2.96 27.35
N GLU A 129 0.55 2.96 26.38
CA GLU A 129 -0.65 2.12 26.42
C GLU A 129 -0.56 0.86 25.55
N CYS A 130 0.23 0.88 24.47
CA CYS A 130 0.22 -0.20 23.48
C CYS A 130 1.43 -1.15 23.60
N PHE A 131 2.63 -0.60 23.77
CA PHE A 131 3.87 -1.39 23.70
C PHE A 131 4.63 -1.49 25.02
N GLY A 132 4.06 -0.99 26.12
CA GLY A 132 4.64 -1.15 27.46
C GLY A 132 6.08 -0.65 27.56
N TRP A 133 6.45 0.40 26.82
CA TRP A 133 7.78 1.01 26.86
C TRP A 133 7.95 1.87 28.13
N SER A 134 7.58 1.31 29.29
CA SER A 134 8.05 1.82 30.57
C SER A 134 9.48 1.32 30.74
N ARG A 135 10.46 2.24 30.76
CA ARG A 135 11.72 1.98 31.45
C ARG A 135 11.35 1.33 32.79
N HIS A 136 11.85 0.12 33.04
CA HIS A 136 11.58 -0.68 34.23
C HIS A 136 11.19 0.18 35.44
N ASP A 137 9.91 0.18 35.80
CA ASP A 137 9.47 0.58 37.13
C ASP A 137 9.17 -0.71 37.89
N PRO A 138 10.02 -1.14 38.83
CA PRO A 138 9.83 -2.37 39.57
C PRO A 138 8.61 -2.36 40.51
N ARG A 139 7.88 -1.24 40.64
CA ARG A 139 6.81 -1.08 41.64
C ARG A 139 5.39 -1.38 41.15
N ARG A 140 5.17 -1.76 39.88
CA ARG A 140 3.82 -1.90 39.31
C ARG A 140 3.17 -3.28 39.50
N TRP A 141 3.83 -4.23 40.16
CA TRP A 141 3.35 -5.61 40.33
C TRP A 141 2.68 -5.93 41.68
N HIS A 142 2.14 -4.93 42.39
CA HIS A 142 1.31 -5.17 43.56
C HIS A 142 -0.06 -4.49 43.42
N ASP A 143 -0.92 -5.08 42.58
CA ASP A 143 -2.37 -4.89 42.66
C ASP A 143 -3.01 -6.29 42.82
N PRO A 144 -3.54 -6.63 44.01
CA PRO A 144 -4.12 -7.96 44.27
C PRO A 144 -5.42 -8.24 43.51
N HIS A 145 -6.03 -7.26 42.83
CA HIS A 145 -7.39 -7.38 42.29
C HIS A 145 -7.49 -7.68 40.79
N ARG A 146 -6.39 -8.00 40.09
CA ARG A 146 -6.39 -8.17 38.62
C ARG A 146 -6.19 -9.58 38.08
N GLN A 147 -6.47 -10.63 38.87
CA GLN A 147 -6.26 -12.02 38.44
C GLN A 147 -7.46 -12.74 37.81
N ASP A 148 -8.66 -12.15 37.76
CA ASP A 148 -9.88 -12.97 37.53
C ASP A 148 -10.57 -12.86 36.16
N VAL A 149 -9.89 -12.35 35.11
CA VAL A 149 -10.54 -12.15 33.78
C VAL A 149 -9.97 -13.06 32.68
N ARG A 150 -8.88 -13.82 32.91
CA ARG A 150 -8.25 -14.66 31.87
C ARG A 150 -8.66 -16.13 31.84
N ARG A 151 -9.73 -16.53 32.55
CA ARG A 151 -10.15 -17.95 32.62
C ARG A 151 -11.51 -18.26 31.98
N ARG A 152 -12.21 -17.32 31.34
CA ARG A 152 -13.56 -17.58 30.78
C ARG A 152 -13.70 -17.64 29.26
N ASP A 153 -12.69 -17.27 28.47
CA ASP A 153 -12.85 -17.20 26.99
C ASP A 153 -12.14 -18.33 26.23
N ALA A 154 -11.81 -19.44 26.90
CA ALA A 154 -11.16 -20.60 26.30
C ALA A 154 -12.07 -21.83 26.28
N GLN A 155 -13.34 -21.65 25.89
CA GLN A 155 -14.24 -22.73 25.51
C GLN A 155 -15.50 -22.12 24.91
N GLU A 156 -15.54 -21.95 23.58
CA GLU A 156 -16.72 -22.24 22.75
C GLU A 156 -16.49 -21.86 21.28
N HIS A 157 -17.08 -22.67 20.39
CA HIS A 157 -17.27 -22.50 18.96
C HIS A 157 -16.14 -22.91 17.99
N HIS A 158 -16.01 -24.23 17.85
CA HIS A 158 -16.02 -24.84 16.51
C HIS A 158 -17.39 -24.55 15.84
N HIS A 159 -17.41 -23.91 14.67
CA HIS A 159 -18.26 -24.25 13.51
C HIS A 159 -17.99 -23.25 12.37
N ALA A 160 -17.92 -23.79 11.16
CA ALA A 160 -17.60 -23.10 9.91
C ALA A 160 -18.58 -21.97 9.55
N THR A 161 -18.10 -20.98 8.78
CA THR A 161 -18.62 -20.71 7.42
C THR A 161 -17.77 -19.63 6.73
N HIS A 162 -17.52 -19.86 5.44
CA HIS A 162 -17.04 -18.87 4.47
C HIS A 162 -17.95 -17.66 4.44
N TRP A 163 -17.43 -16.43 4.26
CA TRP A 163 -18.00 -15.43 3.35
C TRP A 163 -16.94 -14.38 2.98
N TRP A 164 -16.85 -14.12 1.67
CA TRP A 164 -16.14 -13.03 1.03
C TRP A 164 -17.00 -11.76 1.03
N PHE A 165 -16.39 -10.59 1.18
CA PHE A 165 -16.54 -9.42 0.31
C PHE A 165 -15.27 -8.57 0.39
#